data_AF-A0A959QLD1-F1
#
_entry.id   AF-A0A959QLD1-F1
#
_cell.length_a   1.000
_cell.length_b   1.000
_cell.length_c   1.000
_cell.angle_alpha   90.00
_cell.angle_beta   90.00
_cell.angle_gamma   90.00
#
_symmetry.space_group_name_H-M   'P 1'
#
loop_
_entity.id
_entity.type
_entity.pdbx_description
1 polymer ?
#
loop_
_entity_poly.entity_id
_entity_poly.type
_entity_poly.pdbx_seq_one_letter_code
_entity_poly.pdbx_strand_id
1 'polypeptide(L)' 'QDEFLTSHKIGEIELLGFNIHPYFNSPFYKNHDYNTISNLTTGEKLSLDPSLSDYFWIDRIKEKH' A
#
# COMPACT_ATOMS: atom_id res chain seq x y z
N GLN A 1 4.08 21.59 15.03
CA GLN A 1 3.53 21.30 13.68
C GLN A 1 3.77 19.82 13.47
N ASP A 2 2.73 19.07 13.14
CA ASP A 2 2.92 17.68 12.74
C ASP A 2 3.49 17.65 11.32
N GLU A 3 4.66 17.05 11.16
CA GLU A 3 5.29 16.91 9.85
C GLU A 3 4.80 15.59 9.23
N PHE A 4 3.93 15.72 8.22
CA PHE A 4 3.48 14.59 7.41
C PHE A 4 4.29 14.54 6.11
N LEU A 5 4.91 13.41 5.83
CA LEU A 5 5.63 13.16 4.59
C LEU A 5 4.80 12.24 3.68
N THR A 6 4.42 12.74 2.52
CA THR A 6 3.74 11.96 1.47
C THR A 6 4.75 11.47 0.45
N SER A 7 4.77 10.18 0.14
CA SER A 7 5.63 9.61 -0.90
C SER A 7 4.83 8.68 -1.79
N HIS A 8 4.92 8.89 -3.10
CA HIS A 8 4.41 7.98 -4.10
C HIS A 8 5.35 6.79 -4.25
N LYS A 9 4.83 5.58 -4.24
CA LYS A 9 5.61 4.35 -4.35
C LYS A 9 4.95 3.38 -5.31
N ILE A 10 5.79 2.58 -5.95
CA ILE A 10 5.36 1.45 -6.76
C ILE A 10 5.65 0.19 -5.97
N GLY A 11 4.68 -0.71 -5.87
CA GLY A 11 4.79 -1.95 -5.11
C GLY A 11 4.16 -3.13 -5.80
N GLU A 12 4.66 -4.31 -5.48
CA GLU A 12 4.07 -5.58 -5.87
C GLU A 12 3.16 -6.09 -4.75
N ILE A 13 2.13 -6.85 -5.11
CA ILE A 13 1.27 -7.49 -4.11
C ILE A 13 1.92 -8.79 -3.65
N GLU A 14 2.23 -8.85 -2.36
CA GLU A 14 2.56 -10.08 -1.66
C GLU A 14 1.40 -10.49 -0.75
N LEU A 15 0.94 -11.73 -0.92
CA LEU A 15 -0.09 -12.32 -0.06
C LEU A 15 0.53 -13.44 0.75
N LEU A 16 0.47 -13.34 2.09
CA LEU A 16 1.04 -14.33 3.01
C LEU A 16 2.53 -14.64 2.78
N GLY A 17 3.29 -13.65 2.30
CA GLY A 17 4.72 -13.80 1.96
C GLY A 17 4.99 -14.44 0.59
N PHE A 18 3.96 -14.64 -0.23
CA PHE A 18 4.09 -15.12 -1.61
C PHE A 18 3.73 -14.00 -2.59
N ASN A 19 4.64 -13.76 -3.53
CA ASN A 19 4.36 -12.87 -4.67
C ASN A 19 3.25 -13.51 -5.53
N ILE A 20 2.12 -12.81 -5.66
CA ILE A 20 0.96 -13.30 -6.43
C ILE A 20 0.98 -12.84 -7.89
N HIS A 21 1.88 -11.93 -8.26
CA HIS A 21 2.07 -11.41 -9.61
C HIS A 21 2.23 -12.52 -10.69
N PRO A 22 2.96 -13.63 -10.47
CA PRO A 22 3.04 -14.70 -11.47
C PRO A 22 1.78 -15.58 -11.56
N TYR A 23 0.89 -15.54 -10.56
CA TYR A 23 -0.31 -16.39 -10.51
C TYR A 23 -1.53 -15.73 -11.15
N PHE A 24 -1.53 -14.40 -11.30
CA PHE A 24 -2.65 -13.66 -11.86
C PHE A 24 -2.21 -12.76 -13.02
N ASN A 25 -2.66 -13.06 -14.23
CA ASN A 25 -2.41 -12.24 -15.43
C ASN A 25 -3.37 -11.04 -15.59
N SER A 26 -4.17 -10.73 -14.57
CA SER A 26 -5.10 -9.61 -14.63
C SER A 26 -4.37 -8.27 -14.42
N PRO A 27 -4.77 -7.18 -15.11
CA PRO A 27 -4.20 -5.85 -14.91
C PRO A 27 -4.22 -5.39 -13.44
N PHE A 28 -5.16 -5.94 -12.67
CA PHE A 28 -5.30 -5.69 -11.24
C PHE A 28 -4.14 -6.20 -10.39
N TYR A 29 -3.35 -7.18 -10.83
CA TYR A 29 -2.25 -7.74 -10.03
C TYR A 29 -0.88 -7.31 -10.52
N LYS A 30 -0.83 -6.28 -11.39
CA LYS A 30 0.41 -5.69 -11.89
C LYS A 30 1.06 -4.81 -10.82
N ASN A 31 2.13 -4.11 -11.16
CA ASN A 31 2.70 -3.11 -10.28
C ASN A 31 1.66 -2.04 -9.91
N HIS A 32 1.51 -1.80 -8.60
CA HIS A 32 0.57 -0.85 -8.07
C HIS A 32 1.25 0.44 -7.67
N ASP A 33 0.62 1.54 -8.06
CA ASP A 33 0.91 2.87 -7.57
C ASP A 33 0.16 3.09 -6.25
N TYR A 34 0.90 3.13 -5.14
CA TYR A 34 0.33 3.39 -3.81
C TYR A 34 1.00 4.59 -3.15
N ASN A 35 0.22 5.34 -2.38
CA ASN A 35 0.71 6.50 -1.66
C ASN A 35 0.99 6.13 -0.21
N THR A 36 2.17 6.48 0.27
CA THR A 36 2.52 6.36 1.67
C THR A 36 2.44 7.74 2.32
N ILE A 37 1.75 7.82 3.47
CA ILE A 37 1.72 8.98 4.35
C ILE A 37 2.43 8.58 5.64
N SER A 38 3.56 9.20 5.92
CA SER A 38 4.32 8.99 7.16
C SER A 38 4.14 10.19 8.08
N ASN A 39 3.63 9.96 9.28
CA ASN A 39 3.61 10.96 10.36
C ASN A 39 4.96 10.91 11.09
N LEU A 40 5.77 11.96 10.95
CA LEU A 40 7.10 12.03 11.57
C LEU A 40 7.02 12.30 13.09
N THR A 41 5.90 12.84 13.58
CA THR A 41 5.68 13.06 15.02
C THR A 41 5.40 11.74 15.75
N THR A 42 4.56 10.87 15.19
CA THR A 42 4.14 9.61 15.84
C THR A 42 4.88 8.38 15.34
N GLY A 43 5.60 8.49 14.21
CA GLY A 43 6.21 7.35 13.51
C GLY A 43 5.20 6.48 12.76
N GLU A 44 3.93 6.87 12.73
CA GLU A 44 2.89 6.08 12.05
C GLU A 44 2.99 6.22 10.53
N LYS A 45 2.92 5.08 9.84
CA LYS A 45 2.94 5.01 8.38
C LYS A 45 1.62 4.43 7.88
N LEU A 46 0.97 5.16 6.99
CA LEU A 46 -0.27 4.78 6.34
C LEU A 46 -0.01 4.58 4.85
N SER A 47 -0.30 3.40 4.33
CA SER A 47 -0.20 3.10 2.90
C SER A 47 -1.61 3.02 2.32
N LEU A 48 -1.86 3.79 1.26
CA LEU A 48 -3.15 3.93 0.58
C LEU A 48 -2.99 3.51 -0.88
N ASP A 49 -3.72 2.47 -1.27
CA ASP A 49 -3.82 2.00 -2.65
C ASP A 49 -5.32 1.92 -3.03
N PRO A 50 -5.79 2.75 -3.97
CA PRO A 50 -7.21 2.77 -4.34
C PRO A 50 -7.66 1.48 -5.03
N SER A 51 -6.77 0.80 -5.77
CA SER A 51 -7.10 -0.45 -6.44
C SER A 51 -7.31 -1.56 -5.41
N LEU A 52 -6.39 -1.69 -4.45
CA LEU A 52 -6.55 -2.65 -3.34
C LEU A 52 -7.79 -2.34 -2.50
N SER A 53 -8.06 -1.04 -2.24
CA SER A 53 -9.25 -0.62 -1.51
C SER A 53 -10.54 -1.02 -2.23
N ASP A 54 -10.62 -0.80 -3.54
CA ASP A 54 -11.81 -1.12 -4.33
C ASP A 54 -12.05 -2.64 -4.45
N TYR A 55 -10.99 -3.43 -4.60
CA TYR A 55 -11.12 -4.87 -4.84
C TYR A 55 -11.25 -5.70 -3.57
N PHE A 56 -10.55 -5.30 -2.50
CA PHE A 56 -10.54 -6.03 -1.22
C PHE A 56 -11.36 -5.36 -0.12
N TRP A 57 -11.94 -4.17 -0.36
CA TRP A 57 -12.58 -3.33 0.67
C TRP A 57 -11.65 -3.04 1.85
N ILE A 58 -10.35 -2.85 1.56
CA ILE A 58 -9.34 -2.51 2.56
C ILE A 58 -9.08 -1.01 2.48
N ASP A 59 -9.77 -0.24 3.31
CA ASP A 59 -9.67 1.23 3.29
C ASP A 59 -8.32 1.74 3.82
N ARG A 60 -7.68 1.02 4.76
CA ARG A 60 -6.47 1.49 5.46
C ARG A 60 -5.61 0.32 5.92
N ILE A 61 -4.36 0.27 5.44
CA ILE A 61 -3.33 -0.62 5.99
C ILE A 61 -2.47 0.21 6.94
N LYS A 62 -2.55 -0.11 8.24
CA LYS A 62 -1.67 0.45 9.27
C LYS A 62 -0.47 -0.48 9.40
N GLU A 63 0.69 -0.04 8.92
CA GLU A 63 1.95 -0.75 9.15
C GLU A 63 2.28 -0.61 10.66
N LYS A 64 2.23 -1.73 11.41
CA LYS A 64 2.73 -1.77 12.79
C LYS A 64 4.23 -2.06 12.73
N HIS A 65 5.03 -1.15 13.28
CA HIS A 65 6.41 -1.41 13.66
C HIS A 65 6.46 -2.15 15.00
#